data_AF-A0AAV2I7X1-F1
#
_entry.id   AF-A0AAV2I7X1-F1
#
_cell.length_a   1.000
_cell.length_b   1.000
_cell.length_c   1.000
_cell.angle_alpha   90.00
_cell.angle_beta   90.00
_cell.angle_gamma   90.00
#
_symmetry.space_group_name_H-M   'P 1'
#
loop_
_entity.id
_entity.type
_entity.pdbx_description
1 polymer ?
#
loop_
_entity_poly.entity_id
_entity_poly.type
_entity_poly.pdbx_seq_one_letter_code
_entity_poly.pdbx_strand_id
1 'polypeptide(L)'
;MRAVALVFFGLAVYYRGLVAAEDADEAVGKLLDPCLGVTKPEETPCYVCTKCVAGVWNCSSVDCSDKQCVDGYTPPGQCCAVCPNGPNCKTHGATIPLDKTVTLPDGYTCRCARDEDNDQMMAMCTPPR
;
A
#
# COMPACT_ATOMS: atom_id res chain seq x y z
N MET A 1 -12.38 52.02 -46.20
CA MET A 1 -12.68 50.84 -45.35
C MET A 1 -11.64 49.72 -45.58
N ARG A 2 -10.35 49.95 -45.31
CA ARG A 2 -9.28 48.94 -45.51
C ARG A 2 -8.38 48.71 -44.29
N ALA A 3 -8.40 49.62 -43.30
CA ALA A 3 -7.55 49.54 -42.12
C ALA A 3 -8.05 48.57 -41.03
N VAL A 4 -9.37 48.32 -40.98
CA VAL A 4 -9.98 47.50 -39.91
C VAL A 4 -9.66 46.01 -40.09
N ALA A 5 -9.64 45.50 -41.33
CA ALA A 5 -9.37 44.08 -41.60
C ALA A 5 -7.95 43.65 -41.18
N LEU A 6 -6.92 44.47 -41.44
CA LEU A 6 -5.52 44.14 -41.14
C LEU A 6 -5.25 43.98 -39.63
N VAL A 7 -5.94 44.74 -38.78
CA VAL A 7 -5.80 44.63 -37.31
C VAL A 7 -6.43 43.33 -36.81
N PHE A 8 -7.61 42.95 -37.33
CA PHE A 8 -8.24 41.68 -36.98
C PHE A 8 -7.44 40.47 -37.48
N PHE A 9 -6.85 40.53 -38.68
CA PHE A 9 -5.96 39.47 -39.18
C PHE A 9 -4.66 39.37 -38.36
N GLY A 10 -4.05 40.51 -37.99
CA GLY A 10 -2.86 40.53 -37.14
C GLY A 10 -3.09 39.96 -35.74
N LEU A 11 -4.20 40.34 -35.09
CA LEU A 11 -4.59 39.78 -33.80
C LEU A 11 -4.89 38.28 -33.91
N ALA A 12 -5.65 37.84 -34.91
CA ALA A 12 -5.99 36.44 -35.07
C ALA A 12 -4.76 35.55 -35.31
N VAL A 13 -3.76 36.03 -36.06
CA VAL A 13 -2.49 35.32 -36.27
C VAL A 13 -1.65 35.28 -34.99
N TYR A 14 -1.59 36.38 -34.25
CA TYR A 14 -0.90 36.44 -32.95
C TYR A 14 -1.52 35.49 -31.91
N TYR A 15 -2.85 35.50 -31.77
CA TYR A 15 -3.57 34.59 -30.88
C TYR A 15 -3.40 33.12 -31.29
N ARG A 16 -3.46 32.80 -32.59
CA ARG A 16 -3.18 31.44 -33.07
C ARG A 16 -1.74 31.00 -32.79
N GLY A 17 -0.77 31.92 -32.88
CA GLY A 17 0.63 31.64 -32.55
C GLY A 17 0.86 31.39 -31.06
N LEU A 18 0.16 32.11 -30.18
CA LEU A 18 0.21 31.88 -28.73
C LEU A 18 -0.38 30.53 -28.34
N VAL A 19 -1.59 30.21 -28.83
CA VAL A 19 -2.24 28.92 -28.54
C VAL A 19 -1.37 27.75 -29.02
N ALA A 20 -0.78 27.85 -30.22
CA ALA A 20 0.13 26.82 -30.73
C ALA A 20 1.43 26.70 -29.92
N ALA A 21 1.90 27.77 -29.27
CA ALA A 21 3.06 27.74 -28.38
C ALA A 21 2.73 27.11 -27.02
N GLU A 22 1.54 27.37 -26.48
CA GLU A 22 1.03 26.74 -25.26
C GLU A 22 0.84 25.22 -25.45
N ASP A 23 0.25 24.81 -26.59
CA ASP A 23 0.09 23.40 -26.95
C ASP A 23 1.45 22.69 -27.14
N ALA A 24 2.44 23.40 -27.68
CA ALA A 24 3.79 22.87 -27.87
C ALA A 24 4.56 22.75 -26.54
N ASP A 25 4.41 23.70 -25.63
CA ASP A 25 5.01 23.66 -24.29
C ASP A 25 4.42 22.50 -23.47
N GLU A 26 3.10 22.28 -23.55
CA GLU A 26 2.44 21.13 -22.92
C GLU A 26 2.90 19.79 -23.54
N ALA A 27 3.06 19.72 -24.86
CA ALA A 27 3.55 18.51 -25.54
C ALA A 27 5.01 18.19 -25.18
N VAL A 28 5.89 19.20 -25.11
CA VAL A 28 7.28 19.05 -24.66
C VAL A 28 7.32 18.68 -23.17
N GLY A 29 6.43 19.29 -22.37
CA GLY A 29 6.23 18.96 -20.97
C GLY A 29 5.85 17.49 -20.76
N LYS A 30 4.90 16.97 -21.53
CA LYS A 30 4.48 15.55 -21.49
C LYS A 30 5.54 14.56 -22.00
N LEU A 31 6.47 15.01 -22.86
CA LEU A 31 7.63 14.23 -23.29
C LEU A 31 8.67 14.08 -22.16
N LEU A 32 8.79 15.07 -21.28
CA LEU A 32 9.75 15.07 -20.16
C LEU A 32 9.16 14.51 -18.87
N ASP A 33 7.89 14.83 -18.58
CA ASP A 33 7.09 14.29 -17.50
C ASP A 33 5.76 13.76 -18.06
N PRO A 34 5.61 12.43 -18.23
CA PRO A 34 4.41 11.83 -18.80
C PRO A 34 3.14 12.10 -18.00
N CYS A 35 3.25 12.57 -16.75
CA CYS A 35 2.15 12.91 -15.87
C CYS A 35 2.02 14.42 -15.62
N LEU A 36 2.60 15.26 -16.47
CA LEU A 36 2.37 16.70 -16.37
C LEU A 36 0.86 16.99 -16.41
N GLY A 37 0.35 17.60 -15.32
CA GLY A 37 -1.09 17.87 -15.14
C GLY A 37 -1.92 16.71 -14.58
N VAL A 38 -1.30 15.56 -14.28
CA VAL A 38 -1.93 14.40 -13.64
C VAL A 38 -1.50 14.31 -12.18
N THR A 39 -2.44 14.45 -11.26
CA THR A 39 -2.19 14.35 -9.82
C THR A 39 -1.69 12.95 -9.45
N LYS A 40 -0.54 12.88 -8.76
CA LYS A 40 -0.05 11.63 -8.16
C LYS A 40 -1.04 11.12 -7.12
N PRO A 41 -1.44 9.84 -7.14
CA PRO A 41 -2.26 9.27 -6.08
C PRO A 41 -1.59 9.40 -4.72
N GLU A 42 -2.40 9.54 -3.67
CA GLU A 42 -1.91 9.56 -2.29
C GLU A 42 -1.25 8.21 -1.94
N GLU A 43 -0.05 8.28 -1.38
CA GLU A 43 0.70 7.10 -0.98
C GLU A 43 0.42 6.75 0.47
N THR A 44 0.31 5.45 0.73
CA THR A 44 0.22 4.89 2.08
C THR A 44 1.33 3.85 2.24
N PRO A 45 1.64 3.39 3.47
CA PRO A 45 2.59 2.30 3.65
C PRO A 45 2.26 1.04 2.81
N CYS A 46 0.97 0.83 2.50
CA CYS A 46 0.48 -0.30 1.72
C CYS A 46 0.31 -0.02 0.22
N TYR A 47 0.46 1.22 -0.23
CA TYR A 47 0.17 1.63 -1.59
C TYR A 47 1.15 2.69 -2.06
N VAL A 48 1.98 2.34 -3.04
CA VAL A 48 3.09 3.19 -3.50
C VAL A 48 3.02 3.34 -5.02
N CYS A 49 3.22 4.56 -5.50
CA CYS A 49 3.25 4.89 -6.93
C CYS A 49 4.64 5.40 -7.32
N THR A 50 5.40 4.60 -8.04
CA THR A 50 6.83 4.87 -8.25
C THR A 50 7.15 5.51 -9.60
N LYS A 51 6.31 5.28 -10.62
CA LYS A 51 6.58 5.71 -11.99
C LYS A 51 5.30 6.17 -12.67
N CYS A 52 5.37 7.28 -13.39
CA CYS A 52 4.35 7.61 -14.37
C CYS A 52 4.74 7.12 -15.76
N VAL A 53 3.81 6.45 -16.45
CA VAL A 53 3.96 6.02 -17.84
C VAL A 53 2.70 6.39 -18.60
N ALA A 54 2.87 7.16 -19.69
CA ALA A 54 1.77 7.55 -20.58
C ALA A 54 0.55 8.17 -19.85
N GLY A 55 0.79 9.09 -18.91
CA GLY A 55 -0.27 9.75 -18.15
C GLY A 55 -0.92 8.90 -17.05
N VAL A 56 -0.37 7.72 -16.77
CA VAL A 56 -0.89 6.80 -15.74
C VAL A 56 0.21 6.51 -14.72
N TRP A 57 -0.13 6.68 -13.45
CA TRP A 57 0.73 6.28 -12.35
C TRP A 57 0.72 4.75 -12.20
N ASN A 58 1.91 4.16 -12.30
CA ASN A 58 2.15 2.76 -11.97
C ASN A 58 2.27 2.64 -10.46
N CYS A 59 1.25 2.02 -9.87
CA CYS A 59 1.13 1.85 -8.43
C CYS A 59 1.13 0.37 -8.08
N SER A 60 1.62 0.06 -6.90
CA SER A 60 1.67 -1.29 -6.37
C SER A 60 1.12 -1.31 -4.96
N SER A 61 0.28 -2.31 -4.69
CA SER A 61 -0.19 -2.62 -3.34
C SER A 61 0.73 -3.66 -2.72
N VAL A 62 1.03 -3.49 -1.43
CA VAL A 62 1.70 -4.51 -0.64
C VAL A 62 0.66 -5.54 -0.22
N ASP A 63 0.89 -6.80 -0.56
CA ASP A 63 0.13 -7.93 -0.03
C ASP A 63 0.83 -8.48 1.21
N CYS A 64 0.11 -8.55 2.32
CA CYS A 64 0.66 -8.98 3.59
C CYS A 64 0.34 -10.46 3.81
N SER A 65 1.37 -11.27 4.07
CA SER A 65 1.12 -12.64 4.53
C SER A 65 0.39 -12.62 5.87
N ASP A 66 -0.72 -13.34 5.96
CA ASP A 66 -1.44 -13.54 7.21
C ASP A 66 -0.55 -14.28 8.21
N LYS A 67 0.06 -13.53 9.12
CA LYS A 67 0.80 -14.11 10.25
C LYS A 67 -0.17 -14.30 11.40
N GLN A 68 -0.47 -15.54 11.76
CA GLN A 68 -1.31 -15.76 12.93
C GLN A 68 -0.47 -15.64 14.21
N CYS A 69 -0.75 -14.62 15.00
CA CYS A 69 -0.22 -14.45 16.34
C CYS A 69 -1.19 -13.55 17.10
N VAL A 70 -1.29 -13.77 18.41
CA VAL A 70 -2.26 -13.06 19.24
C VAL A 70 -1.79 -11.64 19.58
N ASP A 71 -0.49 -11.42 19.54
CA ASP A 71 0.19 -10.16 19.87
C ASP A 71 0.69 -9.41 18.63
N GLY A 72 0.10 -9.68 17.46
CA GLY A 72 0.41 -9.00 16.22
C GLY A 72 0.10 -7.51 16.27
N TYR A 73 0.98 -6.68 15.73
CA TYR A 73 0.73 -5.24 15.60
C TYR A 73 1.36 -4.69 14.31
N THR A 74 0.81 -3.60 13.79
CA THR A 74 1.40 -2.88 12.64
C THR A 74 2.25 -1.72 13.16
N PRO A 75 3.58 -1.74 12.95
CA PRO A 75 4.44 -0.63 13.37
C PRO A 75 4.05 0.68 12.67
N PRO A 76 4.27 1.85 13.30
CA PRO A 76 4.02 3.13 12.65
C PRO A 76 4.77 3.26 11.32
N GLY A 77 4.07 3.66 10.26
CA GLY A 77 4.65 3.82 8.93
C GLY A 77 4.90 2.52 8.16
N GLN A 78 4.47 1.37 8.68
CA GLN A 78 4.52 0.10 7.96
C GLN A 78 3.14 -0.37 7.51
N CYS A 79 3.11 -1.19 6.46
CA CYS A 79 1.86 -1.76 5.95
C CYS A 79 1.42 -2.98 6.76
N CYS A 80 2.34 -3.93 6.93
CA CYS A 80 2.00 -5.26 7.42
C CYS A 80 2.18 -5.39 8.93
N ALA A 81 1.31 -6.18 9.54
CA ALA A 81 1.47 -6.57 10.93
C ALA A 81 2.70 -7.47 11.11
N VAL A 82 3.35 -7.33 12.26
CA VAL A 82 4.46 -8.16 12.71
C VAL A 82 4.06 -8.93 13.96
N CYS A 83 4.60 -10.14 14.10
CA CYS A 83 4.49 -10.92 15.33
C CYS A 83 5.77 -10.74 16.14
N PRO A 84 5.80 -9.90 17.18
CA PRO A 84 7.03 -9.57 17.90
C PRO A 84 7.70 -10.81 18.51
N ASN A 85 6.91 -11.78 18.96
CA ASN A 85 7.39 -13.03 19.54
C ASN A 85 7.25 -14.24 18.60
N GLY A 86 6.99 -13.98 17.31
CA GLY A 86 6.64 -15.00 16.34
C GLY A 86 5.24 -15.61 16.53
N PRO A 87 4.90 -16.65 15.76
CA PRO A 87 3.66 -17.42 15.87
C PRO A 87 3.33 -17.86 17.30
N ASN A 88 2.09 -17.63 17.75
CA ASN A 88 1.66 -18.00 19.10
C ASN A 88 0.14 -18.19 19.21
N CYS A 89 -0.27 -18.88 20.27
CA CYS A 89 -1.65 -19.13 20.64
C CYS A 89 -1.94 -18.52 22.01
N LYS A 90 -3.19 -18.10 22.27
CA LYS A 90 -3.62 -17.64 23.60
C LYS A 90 -4.64 -18.59 24.18
N THR A 91 -4.38 -19.07 25.39
CA THR A 91 -5.28 -19.98 26.11
C THR A 91 -5.08 -19.79 27.61
N HIS A 92 -6.15 -19.96 28.41
CA HIS A 92 -6.09 -19.80 29.87
C HIS A 92 -5.39 -18.50 30.34
N GLY A 93 -5.52 -17.42 29.56
CA GLY A 93 -4.87 -16.13 29.84
C GLY A 93 -3.36 -16.06 29.53
N ALA A 94 -2.71 -17.15 29.14
CA ALA A 94 -1.30 -17.21 28.76
C ALA A 94 -1.11 -17.21 27.24
N THR A 95 0.03 -16.67 26.79
CA THR A 95 0.47 -16.73 25.39
C THR A 95 1.53 -17.80 25.25
N ILE A 96 1.30 -18.77 24.36
CA ILE A 96 2.14 -19.95 24.17
C ILE A 96 2.78 -19.84 22.78
N PRO A 97 4.12 -19.76 22.68
CA PRO A 97 4.80 -19.77 21.40
C PRO A 97 4.55 -21.07 20.63
N LEU A 98 4.54 -20.99 19.30
CA LEU A 98 4.39 -22.16 18.43
C LEU A 98 5.43 -23.24 18.75
N ASP A 99 4.99 -24.50 18.72
CA ASP A 99 5.78 -25.70 19.01
C ASP A 99 6.40 -25.74 20.42
N LYS A 100 5.88 -24.91 21.34
CA LYS A 100 6.23 -24.97 22.75
C LYS A 100 5.10 -25.55 23.57
N THR A 101 5.50 -26.38 24.53
CA THR A 101 4.63 -26.92 25.57
C THR A 101 4.93 -26.16 26.86
N VAL A 102 3.89 -25.64 27.52
CA VAL A 102 3.99 -24.96 28.80
C VAL A 102 3.00 -25.55 29.79
N THR A 103 3.40 -25.62 31.05
CA THR A 103 2.49 -25.95 32.16
C THR A 103 1.99 -24.64 32.75
N LEU A 104 0.67 -24.52 32.81
CA LEU A 104 -0.02 -23.33 33.28
C LEU A 104 -0.24 -23.37 34.81
N PRO A 105 -0.52 -22.22 35.46
CA PRO A 105 -0.73 -22.17 36.91
C PRO A 105 -1.92 -23.00 37.42
N ASP A 106 -2.88 -23.31 36.55
CA ASP A 106 -4.03 -24.17 36.83
C ASP A 106 -3.73 -25.68 36.65
N GLY A 107 -2.48 -26.03 36.37
CA GLY A 107 -2.00 -27.41 36.22
C GLY A 107 -2.20 -27.99 34.82
N TYR A 108 -2.82 -27.27 33.90
CA TYR A 108 -2.95 -27.72 32.51
C TYR A 108 -1.58 -27.68 31.80
N THR A 109 -1.34 -28.65 30.93
CA THR A 109 -0.18 -28.64 30.04
C THR A 109 -0.64 -28.39 28.62
N CYS A 110 -0.29 -27.23 28.07
CA CYS A 110 -0.78 -26.75 26.79
C CYS A 110 0.36 -26.62 25.76
N ARG A 111 0.08 -26.96 24.51
CA ARG A 111 0.99 -26.76 23.36
C ARG A 111 0.30 -25.95 22.28
N CYS A 112 0.99 -24.94 21.74
CA CYS A 112 0.53 -24.26 20.52
C CYS A 112 1.03 -25.04 19.29
N ALA A 113 0.12 -25.40 18.40
CA ALA A 113 0.43 -26.12 17.16
C ALA A 113 -0.34 -25.50 15.99
N ARG A 114 0.20 -25.67 14.79
CA ARG A 114 -0.50 -25.37 13.54
C ARG A 114 -1.44 -26.53 13.23
N ASP A 115 -2.69 -26.21 12.95
CA ASP A 115 -3.65 -27.11 12.31
C ASP A 115 -3.27 -27.22 10.83
N GLU A 116 -2.90 -28.43 10.40
CA GLU A 116 -2.48 -28.71 9.03
C GLU A 116 -3.65 -28.58 8.04
N ASP A 117 -4.90 -28.71 8.51
CA ASP A 117 -6.08 -28.70 7.64
C ASP A 117 -6.58 -27.27 7.33
N ASN A 118 -6.41 -26.33 8.26
CA ASN A 118 -6.98 -24.97 8.14
C ASN A 118 -5.94 -23.83 8.20
N ASP A 119 -4.64 -24.17 8.28
CA ASP A 119 -3.53 -23.23 8.50
C ASP A 119 -3.72 -22.30 9.73
N GLN A 120 -4.53 -22.76 10.69
CA GLN A 120 -4.86 -22.03 11.91
C GLN A 120 -3.96 -22.44 13.07
N MET A 121 -3.68 -21.52 13.99
CA MET A 121 -2.94 -21.83 15.21
C MET A 121 -3.89 -22.16 16.35
N MET A 122 -3.71 -23.33 16.96
CA MET A 122 -4.57 -23.82 18.03
C MET A 122 -3.76 -24.24 19.26
N ALA A 123 -4.29 -23.91 20.43
CA ALA A 123 -3.76 -24.39 21.71
C ALA A 123 -4.41 -25.74 22.07
N MET A 124 -3.59 -26.78 22.20
CA MET A 124 -4.00 -28.11 22.63
C MET A 124 -3.60 -28.29 24.10
N CYS A 125 -4.59 -28.43 24.98
CA CYS A 125 -4.37 -28.51 26.43
C CYS A 125 -4.73 -29.89 26.97
N THR A 126 -3.84 -30.45 27.78
CA THR A 126 -4.07 -31.68 28.54
C THR A 126 -4.34 -31.32 30.00
N PRO A 127 -5.36 -31.91 30.65
CA PRO A 127 -5.66 -31.63 32.06
C PRO A 127 -4.52 -32.05 33.00
N PRO A 128 -4.44 -31.45 34.20
CA PRO A 128 -3.51 -31.89 35.24
C PRO A 128 -3.73 -33.37 35.58
N ARG A 129 -2.63 -34.07 35.88
CA ARG A 129 -2.66 -35.45 36.40
C ARG A 129 -2.98 -35.48 37.88
#